data_AF-A0A7S4SJ78-F1
#
_entry.id   AF-A0A7S4SJ78-F1
#
_cell.length_a   1.000
_cell.length_b   1.000
_cell.length_c   1.000
_cell.angle_alpha   90.00
_cell.angle_beta   90.00
_cell.angle_gamma   90.00
#
_symmetry.space_group_name_H-M   'P 1'
#
loop_
_entity.id
_entity.type
_entity.pdbx_description
1 polymer ?
#
loop_
_entity_poly.entity_id
_entity_poly.type
_entity_poly.pdbx_seq_one_letter_code
_entity_poly.pdbx_strand_id
1 'polypeptide(L)'
;MRMLQLAQVAQRHTHSRTFVCKKLRSGHPQTAAMAFLVLGRLCVLALFPLSAPAEPLLRALRTGAVANAAAERAKAAGGIAPVGGPQVVVKLQRVGARSTGDAGLSTDVGFYVGRVAVGTPEPQVFTVLFDTGSGHVLLPSAKCENPACLERRRYLLDNSVSAQAIESDGRPVNHTRKSKEVLRIEFAQIDLGDGGVNGSAVRDIVCFGGAVGGEGCANLGLVAADTMDEVPFRAVPYDGMVGLALDGQIFSSPLFSVLRSLAAGAPGMLPQFSFALRGPVGELSFGAPGPEASRALPPHWFPVARPEEGYWQVRIFAVHVGNVTVEACASGCRGIVDTGASRLGVPMGLVPKLSALLGASPVAGGGCQGPDLHLDLGGMMLTLKAQDYAGPGCGDAQLKPLNLDPQDVFAGAFVLGETVLRRYDTTFDWATPRIGFSPAVPRAVRLGPPVPGAVAAQGQAEAGDVLRVVQI
;
A
#
# COMPACT_ATOMS: atom_id res chain seq x y z
N MET A 1 -21.26 -56.19 -14.70
CA MET A 1 -22.38 -55.64 -15.49
C MET A 1 -21.81 -54.56 -16.41
N ARG A 2 -22.21 -54.34 -17.68
CA ARG A 2 -23.55 -53.96 -18.23
C ARG A 2 -24.11 -52.69 -17.54
N MET A 3 -24.55 -51.64 -18.23
CA MET A 3 -24.69 -51.37 -19.69
C MET A 3 -24.86 -49.84 -19.95
N LEU A 4 -24.46 -49.37 -21.15
CA LEU A 4 -25.00 -48.24 -21.97
C LEU A 4 -25.07 -46.80 -21.34
N GLN A 5 -24.67 -45.70 -22.01
CA GLN A 5 -25.22 -45.00 -23.21
C GLN A 5 -26.59 -44.29 -22.97
N LEU A 6 -26.95 -43.15 -23.60
CA LEU A 6 -26.40 -42.41 -24.76
C LEU A 6 -26.82 -40.90 -24.79
N ALA A 7 -26.06 -40.09 -25.52
CA ALA A 7 -26.41 -38.90 -26.34
C ALA A 7 -27.33 -37.72 -25.86
N GLN A 8 -26.77 -36.51 -25.99
CA GLN A 8 -27.23 -35.35 -26.81
C GLN A 8 -28.72 -34.94 -26.87
N VAL A 9 -28.96 -33.63 -26.79
CA VAL A 9 -29.38 -32.79 -27.94
C VAL A 9 -29.08 -31.32 -27.63
N ALA A 10 -28.85 -30.49 -28.66
CA ALA A 10 -28.62 -29.05 -28.51
C ALA A 10 -29.66 -28.26 -29.33
N GLN A 11 -30.10 -27.10 -28.81
CA GLN A 11 -30.67 -26.07 -29.67
C GLN A 11 -30.49 -24.66 -29.11
N ARG A 12 -30.51 -23.68 -30.01
CA ARG A 12 -30.31 -22.24 -29.75
C ARG A 12 -31.65 -21.61 -29.45
N HIS A 13 -31.67 -20.52 -28.67
CA HIS A 13 -32.56 -19.40 -28.98
C HIS A 13 -31.96 -18.06 -28.57
N THR A 14 -31.84 -17.17 -29.54
CA THR A 14 -31.61 -15.73 -29.32
C THR A 14 -32.94 -15.05 -29.09
N HIS A 15 -33.03 -14.11 -28.13
CA HIS A 15 -33.93 -12.96 -28.30
C HIS A 15 -33.47 -11.73 -27.52
N SER A 16 -33.59 -10.57 -28.17
CA SER A 16 -33.50 -9.24 -27.56
C SER A 16 -34.91 -8.67 -27.43
N ARG A 17 -35.19 -7.89 -26.36
CA ARG A 17 -35.68 -6.49 -26.46
C ARG A 17 -36.13 -5.84 -25.13
N THR A 18 -35.88 -4.53 -25.06
CA THR A 18 -36.65 -3.44 -24.41
C THR A 18 -37.01 -3.47 -22.91
N PHE A 19 -36.58 -2.42 -22.21
CA PHE A 19 -37.24 -1.89 -21.01
C PHE A 19 -38.69 -1.47 -21.29
N VAL A 20 -39.56 -1.60 -20.29
CA VAL A 20 -40.89 -0.95 -20.25
C VAL A 20 -41.12 -0.38 -18.84
N CYS A 21 -41.23 0.94 -18.73
CA CYS A 21 -41.74 1.56 -17.50
C CYS A 21 -43.26 1.38 -17.42
N LYS A 22 -43.79 1.01 -16.24
CA LYS A 22 -45.23 1.09 -15.97
C LYS A 22 -45.48 1.76 -14.62
N LYS A 23 -46.14 2.91 -14.67
CA LYS A 23 -46.55 3.74 -13.52
C LYS A 23 -48.08 3.71 -13.45
N LEU A 24 -48.65 3.37 -12.31
CA LEU A 24 -50.09 3.38 -12.08
C LEU A 24 -50.42 4.10 -10.77
N ARG A 25 -51.55 4.82 -10.75
CA ARG A 25 -52.07 5.64 -9.65
C ARG A 25 -53.50 5.19 -9.33
N SER A 26 -53.86 5.15 -8.05
CA SER A 26 -55.09 5.71 -7.47
C SER A 26 -55.16 5.34 -5.97
N GLY A 27 -55.87 6.08 -5.10
CA GLY A 27 -56.75 7.22 -5.37
C GLY A 27 -56.84 8.26 -4.23
N HIS A 28 -57.59 9.32 -4.54
CA HIS A 28 -58.11 10.39 -3.67
C HIS A 28 -59.60 10.08 -3.32
N PRO A 29 -60.41 10.92 -2.65
CA PRO A 29 -60.25 12.34 -2.23
C PRO A 29 -60.49 12.55 -0.71
N GLN A 30 -60.59 13.75 -0.10
CA GLN A 30 -60.88 15.14 -0.52
C GLN A 30 -59.90 16.14 0.21
N THR A 31 -59.95 17.48 0.14
CA THR A 31 -60.97 18.44 -0.34
C THR A 31 -60.38 19.78 -0.85
N ALA A 32 -61.30 20.65 -1.30
CA ALA A 32 -61.25 22.07 -1.71
C ALA A 32 -60.85 23.09 -0.60
N ALA A 33 -60.58 24.39 -0.85
CA ALA A 33 -60.21 25.25 -2.02
C ALA A 33 -59.88 26.68 -1.44
N MET A 34 -59.56 27.80 -2.12
CA MET A 34 -59.45 28.30 -3.51
C MET A 34 -58.06 29.03 -3.67
N ALA A 35 -57.50 29.49 -4.80
CA ALA A 35 -57.93 30.04 -6.11
C ALA A 35 -58.35 31.54 -6.15
N PHE A 36 -57.47 32.46 -6.58
CA PHE A 36 -57.61 33.32 -7.79
C PHE A 36 -56.56 34.44 -8.01
N LEU A 37 -56.31 34.74 -9.30
CA LEU A 37 -55.94 36.04 -9.93
C LEU A 37 -54.50 36.63 -9.87
N VAL A 38 -54.33 37.72 -10.66
CA VAL A 38 -53.10 38.20 -11.36
C VAL A 38 -53.09 39.75 -11.39
N LEU A 39 -51.97 40.38 -11.84
CA LEU A 39 -51.66 41.84 -11.99
C LEU A 39 -50.90 42.42 -10.78
N GLY A 40 -50.11 43.51 -10.87
CA GLY A 40 -49.78 44.43 -11.98
C GLY A 40 -48.52 45.29 -11.71
N ARG A 41 -48.26 46.33 -12.52
CA ARG A 41 -47.03 47.18 -12.51
C ARG A 41 -47.14 48.46 -11.65
N LEU A 42 -45.99 49.17 -11.55
CA LEU A 42 -45.67 50.53 -11.02
C LEU A 42 -45.30 50.61 -9.52
N CYS A 43 -44.25 51.30 -9.02
CA CYS A 43 -43.24 52.28 -9.51
C CYS A 43 -43.45 53.76 -9.07
N VAL A 44 -42.81 54.11 -7.93
CA VAL A 44 -42.35 55.46 -7.48
C VAL A 44 -41.09 55.16 -6.62
N LEU A 45 -39.85 55.64 -6.79
CA LEU A 45 -39.18 56.92 -7.17
C LEU A 45 -38.98 57.92 -6.00
N ALA A 46 -37.74 57.99 -5.48
CA ALA A 46 -37.24 59.01 -4.56
C ALA A 46 -35.75 59.30 -4.84
N LEU A 47 -35.27 60.49 -4.46
CA LEU A 47 -33.97 61.11 -4.81
C LEU A 47 -33.42 61.87 -3.59
N PHE A 48 -32.16 62.27 -3.42
CA PHE A 48 -30.90 62.26 -4.22
C PHE A 48 -29.71 62.34 -3.18
N PRO A 49 -28.42 62.63 -3.48
CA PRO A 49 -27.69 62.87 -4.74
C PRO A 49 -26.45 61.96 -4.95
N LEU A 50 -25.63 62.25 -5.97
CA LEU A 50 -24.35 61.57 -6.28
C LEU A 50 -23.14 62.28 -5.67
N SER A 51 -22.08 61.50 -5.38
CA SER A 51 -20.69 61.92 -5.61
C SER A 51 -19.85 60.74 -6.12
N ALA A 52 -18.89 61.02 -6.99
CA ALA A 52 -18.02 60.09 -7.73
C ALA A 52 -16.55 60.58 -7.58
N PRO A 53 -15.49 59.84 -7.96
CA PRO A 53 -15.45 58.71 -8.90
C PRO A 53 -14.69 57.47 -8.40
N ALA A 54 -14.49 56.50 -9.31
CA ALA A 54 -13.71 55.29 -9.12
C ALA A 54 -12.26 55.42 -9.65
N GLU A 55 -11.46 54.36 -9.43
CA GLU A 55 -10.07 54.16 -9.91
C GLU A 55 -9.00 55.05 -9.23
N PRO A 56 -7.78 54.52 -8.94
CA PRO A 56 -7.08 53.50 -9.72
C PRO A 56 -6.65 52.24 -8.95
N LEU A 57 -7.20 51.07 -9.31
CA LEU A 57 -6.61 49.77 -8.93
C LEU A 57 -6.32 48.85 -10.13
N LEU A 58 -6.73 49.21 -11.35
CA LEU A 58 -6.45 48.43 -12.57
C LEU A 58 -5.13 48.76 -13.29
N ARG A 59 -4.33 49.72 -12.78
CA ARG A 59 -3.04 50.09 -13.39
C ARG A 59 -1.80 49.42 -12.77
N ALA A 60 -1.95 48.77 -11.60
CA ALA A 60 -0.86 48.04 -10.94
C ALA A 60 -0.65 46.60 -11.47
N LEU A 61 -1.66 46.02 -12.14
CA LEU A 61 -1.64 44.64 -12.64
C LEU A 61 -1.05 44.48 -14.07
N ARG A 62 -0.27 45.46 -14.55
CA ARG A 62 0.35 45.41 -15.89
C ARG A 62 1.86 45.68 -15.95
N THR A 63 2.54 45.76 -14.80
CA THR A 63 4.01 45.77 -14.71
C THR A 63 4.45 44.82 -13.60
N GLY A 64 5.27 43.81 -13.94
CA GLY A 64 5.72 42.74 -13.03
C GLY A 64 6.74 43.17 -11.96
N ALA A 65 6.50 44.29 -11.28
CA ALA A 65 7.47 44.95 -10.40
C ALA A 65 7.51 44.43 -8.95
N VAL A 66 6.50 43.66 -8.51
CA VAL A 66 6.42 43.18 -7.12
C VAL A 66 7.17 41.86 -6.90
N ALA A 67 7.37 41.05 -7.94
CA ALA A 67 8.06 39.76 -7.85
C ALA A 67 9.57 39.89 -7.54
N ASN A 68 10.25 40.90 -8.09
CA ASN A 68 11.71 41.01 -8.01
C ASN A 68 12.21 41.45 -6.62
N ALA A 69 11.40 42.15 -5.81
CA ALA A 69 11.81 42.63 -4.49
C ALA A 69 12.04 41.49 -3.47
N ALA A 70 11.36 40.35 -3.64
CA ALA A 70 11.59 39.15 -2.84
C ALA A 70 12.83 38.38 -3.31
N ALA A 71 13.00 38.23 -4.64
CA ALA A 71 14.11 37.50 -5.25
C ALA A 71 15.49 38.13 -4.94
N GLU A 72 15.60 39.45 -5.02
CA GLU A 72 16.86 40.15 -4.70
C GLU A 72 17.27 40.01 -3.23
N ARG A 73 16.30 40.02 -2.29
CA ARG A 73 16.59 39.82 -0.86
C ARG A 73 17.07 38.41 -0.52
N ALA A 74 16.61 37.39 -1.25
CA ALA A 74 17.12 36.02 -1.11
C ALA A 74 18.58 35.87 -1.56
N LYS A 75 19.10 36.81 -2.36
CA LYS A 75 20.44 36.76 -2.97
C LYS A 75 21.55 37.38 -2.11
N ALA A 76 21.19 38.03 -1.00
CA ALA A 76 22.10 38.75 -0.11
C ALA A 76 22.48 37.97 1.17
N ALA A 77 21.89 36.80 1.41
CA ALA A 77 22.24 35.92 2.53
C ALA A 77 23.11 34.76 2.01
N GLY A 78 24.42 34.83 2.27
CA GLY A 78 25.44 33.89 1.77
C GLY A 78 25.44 32.51 2.45
N GLY A 79 24.31 31.83 2.47
CA GLY A 79 24.18 30.45 2.95
C GLY A 79 23.37 29.61 1.96
N ILE A 80 23.96 28.52 1.46
CA ILE A 80 23.23 27.56 0.62
C ILE A 80 22.30 26.77 1.54
N ALA A 81 21.03 27.16 1.59
CA ALA A 81 19.98 26.31 2.15
C ALA A 81 19.91 25.01 1.32
N PRO A 82 19.77 23.83 1.95
CA PRO A 82 19.67 22.58 1.22
C PRO A 82 18.45 22.60 0.29
N VAL A 83 18.61 22.13 -0.94
CA VAL A 83 17.53 22.06 -1.93
C VAL A 83 16.70 20.80 -1.66
N GLY A 84 15.90 20.86 -0.60
CA GLY A 84 15.01 19.80 -0.15
C GLY A 84 14.18 20.28 1.05
N GLY A 85 12.92 19.83 1.12
CA GLY A 85 12.12 19.99 2.34
C GLY A 85 12.49 18.95 3.41
N PRO A 86 11.75 18.90 4.53
CA PRO A 86 11.90 17.86 5.54
C PRO A 86 11.96 16.45 4.94
N GLN A 87 13.00 15.69 5.28
CA GLN A 87 13.21 14.30 4.86
C GLN A 87 13.35 13.39 6.08
N VAL A 88 12.67 12.25 6.05
CA VAL A 88 12.73 11.23 7.11
C VAL A 88 13.33 9.97 6.52
N VAL A 89 14.41 9.45 7.12
CA VAL A 89 15.12 8.25 6.61
C VAL A 89 15.05 7.12 7.63
N VAL A 90 14.37 6.04 7.28
CA VAL A 90 14.29 4.82 8.07
C VAL A 90 15.23 3.77 7.47
N LYS A 91 16.23 3.35 8.26
CA LYS A 91 17.09 2.21 7.88
C LYS A 91 16.31 0.91 8.06
N LEU A 92 16.36 0.05 7.04
CA LEU A 92 15.68 -1.24 7.01
C LEU A 92 16.71 -2.38 7.03
N GLN A 93 16.35 -3.49 7.65
CA GLN A 93 17.12 -4.73 7.64
C GLN A 93 16.25 -5.87 7.12
N ARG A 94 16.77 -6.69 6.20
CA ARG A 94 16.07 -7.92 5.80
C ARG A 94 16.20 -8.97 6.89
N VAL A 95 15.08 -9.49 7.35
CA VAL A 95 15.02 -10.59 8.33
C VAL A 95 14.16 -11.72 7.75
N GLY A 96 14.63 -12.96 7.85
CA GLY A 96 13.89 -14.13 7.39
C GLY A 96 12.66 -14.43 8.27
N ALA A 97 11.66 -15.10 7.71
CA ALA A 97 10.53 -15.60 8.47
C ALA A 97 10.97 -16.57 9.58
N ARG A 98 10.28 -16.53 10.71
CA ARG A 98 10.44 -17.51 11.80
C ARG A 98 9.85 -18.83 11.33
N SER A 99 10.61 -19.92 11.39
CA SER A 99 10.02 -21.26 11.30
C SER A 99 9.11 -21.45 12.50
N THR A 100 7.78 -21.48 12.28
CA THR A 100 6.75 -21.79 13.29
C THR A 100 6.71 -23.28 13.62
N GLY A 101 7.87 -23.94 13.51
CA GLY A 101 7.92 -25.28 12.97
C GLY A 101 7.63 -25.31 11.46
N ASP A 102 6.35 -25.22 11.09
CA ASP A 102 5.72 -25.74 9.86
C ASP A 102 6.62 -26.10 8.66
N ALA A 103 6.61 -27.40 8.30
CA ALA A 103 7.27 -27.95 7.13
C ALA A 103 6.55 -27.51 5.85
N GLY A 104 6.80 -26.26 5.47
CA GLY A 104 6.15 -25.54 4.38
C GLY A 104 6.71 -24.12 4.21
N LEU A 105 7.29 -23.53 5.26
CA LEU A 105 8.09 -22.31 5.12
C LEU A 105 9.40 -22.62 4.38
N SER A 106 9.55 -22.08 3.16
CA SER A 106 10.86 -21.93 2.52
C SER A 106 11.73 -20.99 3.36
N THR A 107 13.00 -21.35 3.51
CA THR A 107 14.01 -20.60 4.26
C THR A 107 14.35 -19.21 3.68
N ASP A 108 13.81 -18.89 2.51
CA ASP A 108 14.20 -17.73 1.72
C ASP A 108 13.25 -16.54 1.92
N VAL A 109 12.02 -16.82 2.40
CA VAL A 109 11.01 -15.82 2.74
C VAL A 109 11.58 -14.87 3.80
N GLY A 110 11.55 -13.57 3.51
CA GLY A 110 12.02 -12.55 4.42
C GLY A 110 11.44 -11.19 4.07
N PHE A 111 11.62 -10.25 4.99
CA PHE A 111 10.95 -8.96 4.97
C PHE A 111 11.93 -7.87 5.38
N TYR A 112 11.85 -6.68 4.77
CA TYR A 112 12.61 -5.51 5.18
C TYR A 112 11.89 -4.77 6.30
N VAL A 113 12.41 -4.92 7.52
CA VAL A 113 11.83 -4.32 8.73
C VAL A 113 12.62 -3.10 9.17
N GLY A 114 11.92 -2.09 9.68
CA GLY A 114 12.50 -0.88 10.27
C GLY A 114 12.04 -0.68 11.72
N ARG A 115 12.33 0.49 12.30
CA ARG A 115 11.94 0.82 13.68
C ARG A 115 11.03 2.05 13.73
N VAL A 116 10.01 1.98 14.58
CA VAL A 116 9.14 3.10 14.95
C VAL A 116 9.10 3.26 16.47
N ALA A 117 9.00 4.51 16.92
CA ALA A 117 8.79 4.88 18.31
C ALA A 117 7.35 5.37 18.47
N VAL A 118 6.62 4.90 19.48
CA VAL A 118 5.21 5.24 19.70
C VAL A 118 4.98 5.70 21.13
N GLY A 119 4.26 6.80 21.29
CA GLY A 119 3.87 7.36 22.57
C GLY A 119 4.90 8.28 23.22
N THR A 120 4.48 8.93 24.32
CA THR A 120 5.24 9.93 25.07
C THR A 120 4.97 9.83 26.58
N PRO A 121 5.85 10.32 27.47
CA PRO A 121 7.17 10.90 27.19
C PRO A 121 8.24 9.86 26.87
N GLU A 122 8.09 8.63 27.36
CA GLU A 122 9.00 7.51 27.07
C GLU A 122 8.43 6.66 25.92
N PRO A 123 9.05 6.68 24.72
CA PRO A 123 8.51 5.97 23.57
C PRO A 123 8.70 4.45 23.66
N GLN A 124 7.63 3.74 23.32
CA GLN A 124 7.63 2.31 23.08
C GLN A 124 8.17 2.07 21.66
N VAL A 125 9.31 1.37 21.54
CA VAL A 125 9.97 1.17 20.24
C VAL A 125 9.73 -0.24 19.70
N PHE A 126 9.14 -0.31 18.51
CA PHE A 126 8.75 -1.54 17.80
C PHE A 126 9.60 -1.76 16.55
N THR A 127 9.80 -3.02 16.19
CA THR A 127 10.30 -3.43 14.88
C THR A 127 9.11 -3.72 13.99
N VAL A 128 8.97 -3.02 12.86
CA VAL A 128 7.78 -3.10 11.99
C VAL A 128 8.13 -3.35 10.53
N LEU A 129 7.24 -4.05 9.83
CA LEU A 129 7.17 -4.00 8.37
C LEU A 129 6.64 -2.62 7.94
N PHE A 130 7.20 -2.07 6.87
CA PHE A 130 6.61 -0.96 6.13
C PHE A 130 6.02 -1.53 4.84
N ASP A 131 4.72 -1.36 4.67
CA ASP A 131 3.91 -2.16 3.75
C ASP A 131 3.14 -1.26 2.77
N THR A 132 3.23 -1.50 1.47
CA THR A 132 2.49 -0.77 0.43
C THR A 132 1.23 -1.49 -0.06
N GLY A 133 0.95 -2.70 0.44
CA GLY A 133 -0.31 -3.42 0.27
C GLY A 133 -1.40 -2.93 1.23
N SER A 134 -1.11 -2.90 2.54
CA SER A 134 -2.04 -2.39 3.56
C SER A 134 -1.95 -0.88 3.84
N GLY A 135 -3.00 -0.33 4.44
CA GLY A 135 -3.13 1.11 4.76
C GLY A 135 -3.00 1.49 6.24
N HIS A 136 -3.06 0.54 7.17
CA HIS A 136 -3.14 0.83 8.61
C HIS A 136 -1.81 0.66 9.35
N VAL A 137 -1.59 1.45 10.40
CA VAL A 137 -0.62 1.09 11.45
C VAL A 137 -1.27 0.05 12.36
N LEU A 138 -0.62 -1.10 12.56
CA LEU A 138 -1.07 -2.19 13.42
C LEU A 138 0.03 -2.58 14.41
N LEU A 139 -0.31 -2.62 15.70
CA LEU A 139 0.54 -3.15 16.76
C LEU A 139 -0.26 -4.08 17.68
N PRO A 140 0.32 -5.20 18.16
CA PRO A 140 -0.31 -6.01 19.20
C PRO A 140 -0.45 -5.21 20.50
N SER A 141 -1.65 -5.16 21.10
CA SER A 141 -1.85 -4.49 22.38
C SER A 141 -1.40 -5.38 23.55
N ALA A 142 -1.16 -4.79 24.71
CA ALA A 142 -0.85 -5.53 25.94
C ALA A 142 -1.99 -6.49 26.38
N LYS A 143 -3.19 -6.34 25.85
CA LYS A 143 -4.36 -7.23 26.09
C LYS A 143 -4.35 -8.47 25.17
N CYS A 144 -3.54 -8.47 24.12
CA CYS A 144 -3.36 -9.63 23.27
C CYS A 144 -2.41 -10.63 23.93
N GLU A 145 -2.97 -11.72 24.44
CA GLU A 145 -2.26 -12.74 25.24
C GLU A 145 -2.14 -14.12 24.57
N ASN A 146 -2.57 -14.25 23.30
CA ASN A 146 -2.38 -15.48 22.54
C ASN A 146 -0.94 -15.58 21.96
N PRO A 147 -0.48 -16.77 21.50
CA PRO A 147 0.92 -17.00 21.12
C PRO A 147 1.47 -16.04 20.05
N ALA A 148 0.64 -15.61 19.09
CA ALA A 148 1.02 -14.61 18.09
C ALA A 148 1.54 -13.30 18.70
N CYS A 149 0.94 -12.84 19.81
CA CYS A 149 1.28 -11.59 20.47
C CYS A 149 2.34 -11.74 21.57
N LEU A 150 2.41 -12.90 22.25
CA LEU A 150 3.38 -13.10 23.34
C LEU A 150 4.84 -13.21 22.87
N GLU A 151 5.08 -13.62 21.62
CA GLU A 151 6.41 -13.70 21.02
C GLU A 151 6.93 -12.33 20.46
N ARG A 152 6.29 -11.21 20.82
CA ARG A 152 6.49 -9.86 20.26
C ARG A 152 6.41 -8.77 21.33
N ARG A 153 6.91 -7.58 21.00
CA ARG A 153 6.67 -6.36 21.81
C ARG A 153 5.19 -5.97 21.69
N ARG A 154 4.54 -5.65 22.81
CA ARG A 154 3.12 -5.27 22.85
C ARG A 154 2.94 -3.83 23.32
N TYR A 155 2.02 -3.11 22.69
CA TYR A 155 1.69 -1.71 22.96
C TYR A 155 0.88 -1.55 24.24
N LEU A 156 1.45 -0.80 25.18
CA LEU A 156 0.91 -0.43 26.48
C LEU A 156 0.29 0.97 26.34
N LEU A 157 -1.00 1.03 26.05
CA LEU A 157 -1.74 2.30 25.90
C LEU A 157 -1.56 3.20 27.12
N ASP A 158 -1.69 2.63 28.33
CA ASP A 158 -1.63 3.36 29.60
C ASP A 158 -0.23 3.91 29.95
N ASN A 159 0.81 3.49 29.20
CA ASN A 159 2.18 4.02 29.33
C ASN A 159 2.43 5.26 28.44
N SER A 160 1.43 5.75 27.70
CA SER A 160 1.57 6.90 26.79
C SER A 160 0.59 8.02 27.15
N VAL A 161 1.12 9.19 27.52
CA VAL A 161 0.30 10.38 27.85
C VAL A 161 -0.29 11.07 26.61
N SER A 162 0.18 10.72 25.42
CA SER A 162 -0.36 11.18 24.13
C SER A 162 -1.44 10.25 23.55
N ALA A 163 -1.63 9.07 24.13
CA ALA A 163 -2.61 8.10 23.66
C ALA A 163 -4.06 8.52 23.96
N GLN A 164 -4.96 8.27 23.01
CA GLN A 164 -6.40 8.44 23.17
C GLN A 164 -7.15 7.35 22.40
N ALA A 165 -8.01 6.60 23.08
CA ALA A 165 -8.91 5.65 22.41
C ALA A 165 -9.87 6.41 21.46
N ILE A 166 -9.96 5.94 20.22
CA ILE A 166 -10.81 6.51 19.16
C ILE A 166 -11.66 5.42 18.50
N GLU A 167 -12.74 5.84 17.85
CA GLU A 167 -13.51 4.99 16.93
C GLU A 167 -12.89 5.07 15.51
N SER A 168 -13.34 4.26 14.55
CA SER A 168 -12.87 4.18 13.15
C SER A 168 -13.05 5.47 12.33
N ASP A 169 -13.86 6.42 12.80
CA ASP A 169 -13.98 7.77 12.24
C ASP A 169 -12.99 8.79 12.83
N GLY A 170 -12.16 8.37 13.80
CA GLY A 170 -11.13 9.18 14.45
C GLY A 170 -11.62 10.04 15.61
N ARG A 171 -12.91 10.01 15.95
CA ARG A 171 -13.43 10.70 17.15
C ARG A 171 -13.10 9.91 18.43
N PRO A 172 -12.94 10.58 19.59
CA PRO A 172 -12.73 9.90 20.86
C PRO A 172 -13.86 8.91 21.20
N VAL A 173 -13.52 7.78 21.81
CA VAL A 173 -14.52 6.76 22.19
C VAL A 173 -15.56 7.34 23.15
N ASN A 174 -16.84 7.16 22.84
CA ASN A 174 -17.91 7.61 23.74
C ASN A 174 -18.20 6.54 24.81
N HIS A 175 -17.62 6.72 25.99
CA HIS A 175 -17.78 5.84 27.17
C HIS A 175 -19.23 5.67 27.69
N THR A 176 -20.22 6.44 27.20
CA THR A 176 -21.63 6.22 27.52
C THR A 176 -22.30 5.14 26.65
N ARG A 177 -21.65 4.66 25.58
CA ARG A 177 -22.13 3.53 24.76
C ARG A 177 -21.84 2.19 25.45
N LYS A 178 -22.84 1.30 25.49
CA LYS A 178 -22.70 -0.06 26.07
C LYS A 178 -21.87 -1.02 25.21
N SER A 179 -21.66 -0.69 23.94
CA SER A 179 -20.87 -1.47 22.97
C SER A 179 -19.65 -0.66 22.53
N LYS A 180 -18.45 -1.20 22.76
CA LYS A 180 -17.19 -0.73 22.17
C LYS A 180 -17.15 -1.16 20.70
N GLU A 181 -16.62 -0.34 19.81
CA GLU A 181 -16.25 -0.79 18.46
C GLU A 181 -15.12 -1.84 18.55
N VAL A 182 -15.26 -2.93 17.78
CA VAL A 182 -14.21 -3.92 17.58
C VAL A 182 -13.90 -3.94 16.09
N LEU A 183 -12.65 -3.64 15.76
CA LEU A 183 -12.15 -3.58 14.40
C LEU A 183 -11.54 -4.94 14.08
N ARG A 184 -11.96 -5.57 12.98
CA ARG A 184 -11.26 -6.72 12.40
C ARG A 184 -10.59 -6.30 11.10
N ILE A 185 -9.28 -6.50 11.06
CA ILE A 185 -8.46 -6.44 9.87
C ILE A 185 -8.21 -7.87 9.42
N GLU A 186 -8.49 -8.18 8.17
CA GLU A 186 -8.03 -9.41 7.50
C GLU A 186 -6.80 -9.05 6.69
N PHE A 187 -5.72 -9.77 6.95
CA PHE A 187 -4.39 -9.57 6.38
C PHE A 187 -4.06 -10.82 5.57
N ALA A 188 -4.26 -10.75 4.25
CA ALA A 188 -3.59 -11.68 3.39
C ALA A 188 -2.09 -11.40 3.44
N GLN A 189 -1.26 -12.44 3.36
CA GLN A 189 0.18 -12.26 3.21
C GLN A 189 0.67 -13.32 2.25
N ILE A 190 0.95 -12.91 1.01
CA ILE A 190 1.07 -13.86 -0.09
C ILE A 190 2.12 -14.95 0.17
N ASP A 191 3.17 -14.70 0.95
CA ASP A 191 4.20 -15.71 1.23
C ASP A 191 3.81 -16.73 2.31
N LEU A 192 3.30 -16.25 3.44
CA LEU A 192 3.08 -17.02 4.67
C LEU A 192 1.63 -17.50 4.86
N GLY A 193 0.69 -16.97 4.09
CA GLY A 193 -0.75 -17.25 4.22
C GLY A 193 -1.50 -16.16 4.98
N ASP A 194 -2.81 -16.29 5.00
CA ASP A 194 -3.73 -15.23 5.40
C ASP A 194 -4.14 -15.37 6.87
N GLY A 195 -4.49 -14.25 7.51
CA GLY A 195 -4.86 -14.22 8.93
C GLY A 195 -5.72 -13.03 9.31
N GLY A 196 -6.42 -13.14 10.42
CA GLY A 196 -7.24 -12.09 11.00
C GLY A 196 -6.61 -11.44 12.25
N VAL A 197 -7.01 -10.20 12.49
CA VAL A 197 -6.64 -9.44 13.68
C VAL A 197 -7.86 -8.67 14.18
N ASN A 198 -8.26 -8.90 15.42
CA ASN A 198 -9.32 -8.13 16.08
C ASN A 198 -8.68 -7.14 17.07
N GLY A 199 -9.19 -5.92 17.16
CA GLY A 199 -8.64 -4.88 18.01
C GLY A 199 -9.51 -3.64 18.11
N SER A 200 -8.89 -2.50 18.43
CA SER A 200 -9.55 -1.19 18.49
C SER A 200 -8.60 -0.05 18.16
N ALA A 201 -9.15 1.07 17.67
CA ALA A 201 -8.34 2.19 17.27
C ALA A 201 -7.87 3.03 18.48
N VAL A 202 -6.63 3.48 18.38
CA VAL A 202 -5.97 4.39 19.33
C VAL A 202 -5.32 5.48 18.49
N ARG A 203 -5.44 6.74 18.91
CA ARG A 203 -4.66 7.83 18.37
C ARG A 203 -3.45 8.06 19.28
N ASP A 204 -2.25 8.03 18.74
CA ASP A 204 -1.01 8.33 19.47
C ASP A 204 0.06 8.93 18.54
N ILE A 205 1.13 9.47 19.11
CA ILE A 205 2.29 9.97 18.36
C ILE A 205 3.14 8.78 17.91
N VAL A 206 3.41 8.70 16.61
CA VAL A 206 4.28 7.70 15.96
C VAL A 206 5.43 8.41 15.26
N CYS A 207 6.66 8.02 15.58
CA CYS A 207 7.88 8.59 15.03
C CYS A 207 8.71 7.54 14.26
N PHE A 208 8.94 7.82 12.98
CA PHE A 208 9.65 6.93 12.06
C PHE A 208 11.18 7.06 12.22
N GLY A 209 11.89 5.93 12.20
CA GLY A 209 13.33 5.87 12.47
C GLY A 209 13.69 5.55 13.92
N GLY A 210 12.71 5.52 14.83
CA GLY A 210 12.89 5.03 16.20
C GLY A 210 13.44 6.03 17.22
N ALA A 211 13.40 7.33 16.91
CA ALA A 211 13.68 8.43 17.83
C ALA A 211 12.50 9.43 17.85
N VAL A 212 12.26 10.08 18.99
CA VAL A 212 11.17 11.06 19.16
C VAL A 212 11.69 12.50 19.08
N GLY A 213 10.85 13.42 18.62
CA GLY A 213 11.12 14.86 18.64
C GLY A 213 11.75 15.43 17.37
N GLY A 214 11.75 14.68 16.26
CA GLY A 214 12.20 15.14 14.94
C GLY A 214 11.07 15.26 13.92
N GLU A 215 11.41 15.69 12.70
CA GLU A 215 10.49 15.93 11.58
C GLU A 215 9.76 14.67 11.05
N GLY A 216 10.08 13.49 11.60
CA GLY A 216 9.46 12.20 11.28
C GLY A 216 8.40 11.72 12.26
N CYS A 217 7.85 12.60 13.10
CA CYS A 217 6.76 12.28 14.02
C CYS A 217 5.40 12.75 13.49
N ALA A 218 4.38 11.88 13.52
CA ALA A 218 3.00 12.18 13.17
C ALA A 218 2.03 11.70 14.27
N ASN A 219 0.87 12.35 14.39
CA ASN A 219 -0.19 11.93 15.31
C ASN A 219 -1.17 11.04 14.53
N LEU A 220 -1.08 9.73 14.73
CA LEU A 220 -1.72 8.71 13.88
C LEU A 220 -2.82 7.96 14.61
N GLY A 221 -3.84 7.53 13.86
CA GLY A 221 -4.68 6.41 14.24
C GLY A 221 -3.95 5.09 13.95
N LEU A 222 -3.81 4.25 14.97
CA LEU A 222 -3.31 2.88 14.87
C LEU A 222 -4.36 1.90 15.39
N VAL A 223 -4.34 0.67 14.87
CA VAL A 223 -5.10 -0.45 15.44
C VAL A 223 -4.22 -1.10 16.51
N ALA A 224 -4.72 -1.10 17.75
CA ALA A 224 -4.16 -1.90 18.83
C ALA A 224 -4.89 -3.25 18.84
N ALA A 225 -4.21 -4.33 18.47
CA ALA A 225 -4.82 -5.65 18.40
C ALA A 225 -5.09 -6.22 19.80
N ASP A 226 -6.31 -6.68 20.02
CA ASP A 226 -6.69 -7.41 21.24
C ASP A 226 -6.61 -8.95 21.00
N THR A 227 -6.65 -9.43 19.74
CA THR A 227 -6.30 -10.82 19.34
C THR A 227 -5.70 -10.87 17.93
N MET A 228 -4.71 -11.73 17.67
CA MET A 228 -4.14 -11.97 16.33
C MET A 228 -4.09 -13.48 16.03
N ASP A 229 -4.47 -13.91 14.82
CA ASP A 229 -4.43 -15.34 14.44
C ASP A 229 -2.99 -15.89 14.40
N GLU A 230 -2.78 -17.21 14.52
CA GLU A 230 -1.40 -17.75 14.54
C GLU A 230 -0.71 -17.75 13.17
N VAL A 231 -1.49 -17.84 12.09
CA VAL A 231 -1.04 -17.62 10.71
C VAL A 231 -1.48 -16.22 10.27
N PRO A 232 -0.65 -15.45 9.55
CA PRO A 232 0.80 -15.60 9.40
C PRO A 232 1.57 -15.13 10.64
N PHE A 233 0.89 -14.59 11.66
CA PHE A 233 1.52 -13.71 12.64
C PHE A 233 2.52 -14.36 13.60
N ARG A 234 2.62 -15.69 13.73
CA ARG A 234 3.76 -16.32 14.41
C ARG A 234 5.01 -16.36 13.53
N ALA A 235 4.85 -16.54 12.22
CA ALA A 235 5.95 -16.64 11.26
C ALA A 235 6.63 -15.30 10.93
N VAL A 236 5.94 -14.17 11.06
CA VAL A 236 6.53 -12.86 10.71
C VAL A 236 7.69 -12.46 11.64
N PRO A 237 8.79 -11.87 11.15
CA PRO A 237 9.93 -11.50 12.02
C PRO A 237 9.70 -10.25 12.87
N TYR A 238 8.71 -9.43 12.52
CA TYR A 238 8.41 -8.12 13.13
C TYR A 238 7.37 -8.18 14.27
N ASP A 239 7.28 -7.11 15.04
CA ASP A 239 6.28 -6.90 16.10
C ASP A 239 4.90 -6.49 15.53
N GLY A 240 4.89 -5.71 14.44
CA GLY A 240 3.67 -5.21 13.79
C GLY A 240 3.98 -4.56 12.42
N MET A 241 3.06 -3.74 11.89
CA MET A 241 3.18 -3.15 10.56
C MET A 241 2.75 -1.69 10.47
N VAL A 242 3.26 -0.99 9.46
CA VAL A 242 2.93 0.38 9.07
C VAL A 242 2.52 0.36 7.60
N GLY A 243 1.21 0.41 7.35
CA GLY A 243 0.63 0.54 6.02
C GLY A 243 0.91 1.91 5.39
N LEU A 244 1.18 1.89 4.08
CA LEU A 244 1.55 3.01 3.23
C LEU A 244 0.70 3.06 1.94
N ALA A 245 -0.34 2.23 1.83
CA ALA A 245 -1.31 2.26 0.74
C ALA A 245 -2.09 3.60 0.64
N LEU A 246 -2.82 3.78 -0.46
CA LEU A 246 -3.66 4.94 -0.72
C LEU A 246 -5.01 4.83 0.01
N ASP A 247 -5.81 5.90 -0.06
CA ASP A 247 -7.00 6.11 0.78
C ASP A 247 -8.14 5.08 0.64
N GLY A 248 -8.09 4.18 -0.35
CA GLY A 248 -9.01 3.05 -0.46
C GLY A 248 -8.74 1.93 0.57
N GLN A 249 -7.57 1.92 1.22
CA GLN A 249 -7.11 0.89 2.17
C GLN A 249 -7.11 1.33 3.65
N ILE A 250 -7.78 2.45 3.98
CA ILE A 250 -7.88 3.00 5.34
C ILE A 250 -9.34 3.12 5.80
N PHE A 251 -9.55 3.20 7.12
CA PHE A 251 -10.81 3.70 7.67
C PHE A 251 -11.06 5.17 7.26
N SER A 252 -12.32 5.62 7.40
CA SER A 252 -12.80 6.91 6.90
C SER A 252 -12.08 8.18 7.41
N SER A 253 -11.25 8.06 8.46
CA SER A 253 -10.50 9.18 9.03
C SER A 253 -9.09 9.31 8.43
N PRO A 254 -8.65 10.50 7.98
CA PRO A 254 -7.30 10.70 7.45
C PRO A 254 -6.18 10.44 8.49
N LEU A 255 -6.52 10.39 9.78
CA LEU A 255 -5.61 10.01 10.86
C LEU A 255 -4.99 8.61 10.68
N PHE A 256 -5.68 7.68 10.00
CA PHE A 256 -5.15 6.35 9.72
C PHE A 256 -4.19 6.33 8.52
N SER A 257 -4.12 7.39 7.72
CA SER A 257 -3.13 7.53 6.65
C SER A 257 -1.82 8.11 7.20
N VAL A 258 -0.77 7.29 7.16
CA VAL A 258 0.62 7.72 7.43
C VAL A 258 1.01 8.86 6.50
N LEU A 259 0.71 8.75 5.20
CA LEU A 259 1.13 9.70 4.17
C LEU A 259 0.49 11.08 4.36
N ARG A 260 -0.82 11.14 4.62
CA ARG A 260 -1.53 12.40 4.87
C ARG A 260 -1.10 13.05 6.18
N SER A 261 -0.90 12.24 7.22
CA SER A 261 -0.55 12.75 8.55
C SER A 261 0.89 13.25 8.64
N LEU A 262 1.84 12.62 7.91
CA LEU A 262 3.18 13.17 7.71
C LEU A 262 3.15 14.48 6.91
N ALA A 263 2.42 14.51 5.80
CA ALA A 263 2.29 15.73 4.99
C ALA A 263 1.64 16.91 5.76
N ALA A 264 0.73 16.62 6.69
CA ALA A 264 0.15 17.61 7.59
C ALA A 264 1.09 18.04 8.74
N GLY A 265 1.95 17.12 9.23
CA GLY A 265 2.91 17.39 10.29
C GLY A 265 4.19 18.12 9.85
N ALA A 266 4.60 17.95 8.59
CA ALA A 266 5.85 18.50 8.04
C ALA A 266 5.61 19.38 6.80
N PRO A 267 5.20 20.65 6.96
CA PRO A 267 5.00 21.57 5.84
C PRO A 267 6.23 21.70 4.95
N GLY A 268 6.05 21.49 3.65
CA GLY A 268 7.14 21.53 2.65
C GLY A 268 7.84 20.18 2.42
N MET A 269 7.51 19.13 3.17
CA MET A 269 7.87 17.75 2.83
C MET A 269 7.36 17.42 1.42
N LEU A 270 8.19 16.81 0.56
CA LEU A 270 7.70 16.35 -0.75
C LEU A 270 6.68 15.22 -0.55
N PRO A 271 5.59 15.16 -1.34
CA PRO A 271 4.55 14.14 -1.24
C PRO A 271 5.01 12.82 -1.88
N GLN A 272 6.22 12.36 -1.51
CA GLN A 272 6.91 11.21 -2.06
C GLN A 272 7.56 10.38 -0.96
N PHE A 273 7.49 9.05 -1.11
CA PHE A 273 8.32 8.11 -0.37
C PHE A 273 9.03 7.15 -1.32
N SER A 274 10.09 6.50 -0.87
CA SER A 274 10.89 5.60 -1.71
C SER A 274 11.52 4.46 -0.94
N PHE A 275 11.60 3.29 -1.57
CA PHE A 275 12.34 2.13 -1.08
C PHE A 275 13.57 1.86 -1.96
N ALA A 276 14.72 1.65 -1.30
CA ALA A 276 15.96 1.21 -1.91
C ALA A 276 16.49 -0.03 -1.17
N LEU A 277 16.28 -1.22 -1.76
CA LEU A 277 16.55 -2.51 -1.11
C LEU A 277 17.85 -3.16 -1.65
N ARG A 278 18.76 -3.59 -0.78
CA ARG A 278 20.14 -4.03 -1.14
C ARG A 278 20.63 -5.21 -0.30
N GLY A 279 20.07 -6.40 -0.53
CA GLY A 279 20.54 -7.67 0.04
C GLY A 279 20.07 -7.86 1.49
N PRO A 280 20.93 -7.71 2.51
CA PRO A 280 20.50 -7.74 3.91
C PRO A 280 20.06 -6.36 4.46
N VAL A 281 20.27 -5.27 3.72
CA VAL A 281 19.99 -3.89 4.17
C VAL A 281 19.14 -3.14 3.16
N GLY A 282 18.33 -2.20 3.63
CA GLY A 282 17.54 -1.31 2.78
C GLY A 282 17.31 0.05 3.42
N GLU A 283 16.61 0.91 2.71
CA GLU A 283 16.25 2.24 3.17
C GLU A 283 14.84 2.62 2.69
N LEU A 284 14.05 3.20 3.59
CA LEU A 284 12.83 3.93 3.29
C LEU A 284 13.11 5.42 3.53
N SER A 285 12.80 6.27 2.55
CA SER A 285 12.75 7.73 2.73
C SER A 285 11.32 8.24 2.58
N PHE A 286 10.91 9.18 3.41
CA PHE A 286 9.77 10.08 3.18
C PHE A 286 10.28 11.50 2.92
N GLY A 287 9.56 12.29 2.12
CA GLY A 287 9.94 13.68 1.81
C GLY A 287 11.00 13.83 0.72
N ALA A 288 11.46 12.73 0.15
CA ALA A 288 12.46 12.68 -0.89
C ALA A 288 12.27 11.42 -1.77
N PRO A 289 12.78 11.42 -3.02
CA PRO A 289 12.83 10.22 -3.85
C PRO A 289 13.87 9.18 -3.35
N GLY A 290 14.53 9.40 -2.22
CA GLY A 290 15.60 8.54 -1.71
C GLY A 290 16.97 8.86 -2.29
N PRO A 291 18.01 8.09 -1.91
CA PRO A 291 19.40 8.43 -2.19
C PRO A 291 19.74 8.29 -3.67
N GLU A 292 20.07 9.39 -4.34
CA GLU A 292 20.42 9.40 -5.77
C GLU A 292 21.57 8.42 -6.09
N ALA A 293 22.56 8.30 -5.19
CA ALA A 293 23.69 7.39 -5.33
C ALA A 293 23.35 5.89 -5.29
N SER A 294 22.10 5.48 -4.96
CA SER A 294 21.69 4.07 -5.08
C SER A 294 21.22 3.71 -6.49
N ARG A 295 20.94 4.71 -7.33
CA ARG A 295 20.25 4.60 -8.62
C ARG A 295 21.22 4.62 -9.80
N ALA A 296 20.93 3.82 -10.83
CA ALA A 296 21.70 3.87 -12.08
C ALA A 296 21.20 4.96 -13.04
N LEU A 297 19.94 5.38 -12.92
CA LEU A 297 19.26 6.36 -13.80
C LEU A 297 18.20 7.15 -13.01
N PRO A 298 17.69 8.29 -13.53
CA PRO A 298 16.46 8.90 -13.03
C PRO A 298 15.26 7.93 -13.12
N PRO A 299 14.27 8.03 -12.22
CA PRO A 299 13.13 7.11 -12.19
C PRO A 299 12.18 7.36 -13.38
N HIS A 300 11.76 6.29 -14.05
CA HIS A 300 10.70 6.33 -15.06
C HIS A 300 9.34 6.20 -14.36
N TRP A 301 8.44 7.15 -14.60
CA TRP A 301 7.18 7.28 -13.86
C TRP A 301 5.98 6.68 -14.61
N PHE A 302 5.20 5.89 -13.89
CA PHE A 302 3.95 5.28 -14.34
C PHE A 302 2.79 5.76 -13.46
N PRO A 303 1.64 6.16 -14.04
CA PRO A 303 0.45 6.50 -13.23
C PRO A 303 -0.06 5.26 -12.50
N VAL A 304 -0.57 5.44 -11.27
CA VAL A 304 -1.27 4.37 -10.56
C VAL A 304 -2.53 4.00 -11.36
N ALA A 305 -2.69 2.72 -11.65
CA ALA A 305 -3.93 2.18 -12.21
C ALA A 305 -4.98 2.08 -11.08
N ARG A 306 -6.22 2.48 -11.38
CA ARG A 306 -7.36 2.40 -10.44
C ARG A 306 -7.00 2.85 -8.99
N PRO A 307 -6.51 4.09 -8.77
CA PRO A 307 -6.14 4.57 -7.42
C PRO A 307 -7.31 4.53 -6.42
N GLU A 308 -8.55 4.47 -6.90
CA GLU A 308 -9.77 4.24 -6.10
C GLU A 308 -9.80 2.88 -5.37
N GLU A 309 -9.05 1.87 -5.84
CA GLU A 309 -8.90 0.58 -5.14
C GLU A 309 -7.93 0.67 -3.94
N GLY A 310 -7.20 1.78 -3.83
CA GLY A 310 -6.25 2.06 -2.73
C GLY A 310 -4.86 1.47 -2.91
N TYR A 311 -4.63 0.61 -3.91
CA TYR A 311 -3.34 -0.07 -4.09
C TYR A 311 -2.34 0.73 -4.95
N TRP A 312 -1.06 0.60 -4.63
CA TRP A 312 0.04 1.11 -5.45
C TRP A 312 0.30 0.18 -6.64
N GLN A 313 -0.51 0.27 -7.70
CA GLN A 313 -0.45 -0.65 -8.84
C GLN A 313 -0.17 0.02 -10.19
N VAL A 314 0.60 -0.65 -11.06
CA VAL A 314 0.86 -0.24 -12.46
C VAL A 314 0.14 -1.14 -13.45
N ARG A 315 -0.05 -0.67 -14.69
CA ARG A 315 -0.52 -1.53 -15.80
C ARG A 315 0.63 -2.39 -16.33
N ILE A 316 0.37 -3.67 -16.56
CA ILE A 316 1.27 -4.56 -17.30
C ILE A 316 0.59 -4.85 -18.65
N PHE A 317 1.26 -4.55 -19.75
CA PHE A 317 0.74 -4.73 -21.11
C PHE A 317 1.05 -6.12 -21.65
N ALA A 318 2.26 -6.60 -21.39
CA ALA A 318 2.72 -7.93 -21.80
C ALA A 318 3.67 -8.53 -20.76
N VAL A 319 3.78 -9.87 -20.79
CA VAL A 319 4.75 -10.65 -20.02
C VAL A 319 5.55 -11.47 -21.02
N HIS A 320 6.87 -11.46 -20.93
CA HIS A 320 7.74 -12.25 -21.81
C HIS A 320 8.74 -13.06 -20.99
N VAL A 321 9.06 -14.26 -21.44
CA VAL A 321 10.16 -15.08 -20.90
C VAL A 321 11.18 -15.30 -22.02
N GLY A 322 12.31 -14.60 -21.93
CA GLY A 322 13.21 -14.38 -23.05
C GLY A 322 12.43 -13.88 -24.28
N ASN A 323 12.55 -14.60 -25.39
CA ASN A 323 11.88 -14.26 -26.65
C ASN A 323 10.40 -14.74 -26.74
N VAL A 324 9.85 -15.36 -25.69
CA VAL A 324 8.50 -15.94 -25.70
C VAL A 324 7.52 -15.00 -25.01
N THR A 325 6.61 -14.38 -25.76
CA THR A 325 5.46 -13.65 -25.19
C THR A 325 4.47 -14.63 -24.56
N VAL A 326 4.13 -14.39 -23.29
CA VAL A 326 3.14 -15.16 -22.54
C VAL A 326 1.79 -14.47 -22.66
N GLU A 327 0.78 -15.23 -23.06
CA GLU A 327 -0.64 -14.83 -23.08
C GLU A 327 -1.18 -14.69 -21.63
N ALA A 328 -0.71 -13.67 -20.92
CA ALA A 328 -1.09 -13.35 -19.55
C ALA A 328 -2.18 -12.26 -19.49
N CYS A 329 -2.12 -11.29 -20.41
CA CYS A 329 -2.75 -9.98 -20.23
C CYS A 329 -3.88 -9.66 -21.22
N ALA A 330 -4.52 -10.68 -21.80
CA ALA A 330 -5.62 -10.50 -22.76
C ALA A 330 -6.84 -9.74 -22.17
N SER A 331 -7.09 -9.87 -20.87
CA SER A 331 -8.07 -9.11 -20.09
C SER A 331 -7.50 -7.84 -19.42
N GLY A 332 -6.21 -7.57 -19.61
CA GLY A 332 -5.44 -6.50 -18.97
C GLY A 332 -4.84 -6.90 -17.62
N CYS A 333 -3.52 -6.93 -17.52
CA CYS A 333 -2.81 -7.18 -16.26
C CYS A 333 -2.60 -5.90 -15.45
N ARG A 334 -2.47 -6.06 -14.13
CA ARG A 334 -1.98 -5.03 -13.20
C ARG A 334 -0.87 -5.62 -12.34
N GLY A 335 0.10 -4.81 -11.93
CA GLY A 335 1.13 -5.19 -10.97
C GLY A 335 1.01 -4.32 -9.73
N ILE A 336 0.50 -4.88 -8.63
CA ILE A 336 0.49 -4.26 -7.31
C ILE A 336 1.94 -4.25 -6.80
N VAL A 337 2.43 -3.11 -6.38
CA VAL A 337 3.78 -2.94 -5.85
C VAL A 337 3.72 -3.01 -4.34
N ASP A 338 4.31 -4.06 -3.79
CA ASP A 338 4.09 -4.51 -2.42
C ASP A 338 5.43 -4.74 -1.71
N THR A 339 5.71 -3.94 -0.68
CA THR A 339 6.92 -4.08 0.16
C THR A 339 6.77 -5.14 1.27
N GLY A 340 5.57 -5.67 1.49
CA GLY A 340 5.26 -6.83 2.32
C GLY A 340 5.46 -8.19 1.64
N ALA A 341 5.42 -8.28 0.31
CA ALA A 341 5.74 -9.51 -0.42
C ALA A 341 7.26 -9.79 -0.53
N SER A 342 7.66 -11.02 -0.20
CA SER A 342 9.00 -11.56 -0.44
C SER A 342 9.20 -12.15 -1.84
N ARG A 343 8.12 -12.54 -2.52
CA ARG A 343 8.15 -13.23 -3.83
C ARG A 343 7.29 -12.54 -4.89
N LEU A 344 7.48 -12.93 -6.15
CA LEU A 344 6.62 -12.50 -7.25
C LEU A 344 5.28 -13.24 -7.19
N GLY A 345 4.21 -12.53 -6.84
CA GLY A 345 2.84 -13.04 -6.94
C GLY A 345 2.38 -13.08 -8.40
N VAL A 346 1.82 -14.21 -8.80
CA VAL A 346 1.40 -14.51 -10.18
C VAL A 346 -0.02 -15.09 -10.17
N PRO A 347 -0.93 -14.70 -11.09
CA PRO A 347 -2.25 -15.31 -11.22
C PRO A 347 -2.15 -16.84 -11.32
N MET A 348 -2.87 -17.59 -10.47
CA MET A 348 -2.68 -19.05 -10.31
C MET A 348 -2.62 -19.82 -11.65
N GLY A 349 -3.51 -19.52 -12.59
CA GLY A 349 -3.57 -20.19 -13.90
C GLY A 349 -2.34 -19.98 -14.81
N LEU A 350 -1.50 -18.97 -14.52
CA LEU A 350 -0.25 -18.71 -15.25
C LEU A 350 0.96 -19.40 -14.63
N VAL A 351 0.90 -19.81 -13.36
CA VAL A 351 2.05 -20.39 -12.64
C VAL A 351 2.63 -21.62 -13.35
N PRO A 352 1.86 -22.63 -13.80
CA PRO A 352 2.44 -23.78 -14.51
C PRO A 352 3.16 -23.40 -15.81
N LYS A 353 2.64 -22.41 -16.56
CA LYS A 353 3.24 -21.92 -17.81
C LYS A 353 4.52 -21.13 -17.55
N LEU A 354 4.54 -20.30 -16.50
CA LEU A 354 5.72 -19.51 -16.14
C LEU A 354 6.80 -20.35 -15.47
N SER A 355 6.48 -21.24 -14.52
CA SER A 355 7.46 -22.16 -13.91
C SER A 355 8.14 -23.05 -14.96
N ALA A 356 7.42 -23.55 -15.96
CA ALA A 356 7.99 -24.35 -17.04
C ALA A 356 8.90 -23.55 -18.00
N LEU A 357 8.62 -22.25 -18.20
CA LEU A 357 9.45 -21.37 -19.04
C LEU A 357 10.66 -20.80 -18.27
N LEU A 358 10.57 -20.63 -16.96
CA LEU A 358 11.58 -19.99 -16.11
C LEU A 358 12.62 -20.97 -15.54
N GLY A 359 12.83 -22.12 -16.19
CA GLY A 359 13.86 -23.08 -15.79
C GLY A 359 15.25 -22.42 -15.68
N ALA A 360 15.92 -22.67 -14.56
CA ALA A 360 17.24 -22.12 -14.25
C ALA A 360 18.25 -23.24 -13.92
N SER A 361 19.53 -22.89 -13.90
CA SER A 361 20.62 -23.80 -13.52
C SER A 361 21.80 -23.04 -12.88
N PRO A 362 22.59 -23.68 -12.00
CA PRO A 362 23.75 -23.04 -11.38
C PRO A 362 24.93 -22.93 -12.34
N VAL A 363 25.64 -21.80 -12.28
CA VAL A 363 26.79 -21.49 -13.15
C VAL A 363 28.11 -21.75 -12.41
N ALA A 364 29.14 -22.21 -13.13
CA ALA A 364 30.50 -22.29 -12.61
C ALA A 364 31.01 -20.89 -12.21
N GLY A 365 31.38 -20.72 -10.95
CA GLY A 365 31.67 -19.41 -10.34
C GLY A 365 30.54 -18.84 -9.47
N GLY A 366 29.35 -19.45 -9.50
CA GLY A 366 28.18 -19.08 -8.69
C GLY A 366 27.17 -18.21 -9.43
N GLY A 367 25.96 -18.14 -8.88
CA GLY A 367 24.80 -17.51 -9.53
C GLY A 367 24.06 -18.46 -10.47
N CYS A 368 22.96 -17.96 -11.06
CA CYS A 368 22.01 -18.74 -11.84
C CYS A 368 21.95 -18.26 -13.30
N GLN A 369 21.90 -19.20 -14.24
CA GLN A 369 21.58 -18.96 -15.64
C GLN A 369 20.17 -19.46 -15.93
N GLY A 370 19.46 -18.74 -16.79
CA GLY A 370 18.08 -18.98 -17.20
C GLY A 370 17.61 -17.81 -18.06
N PRO A 371 16.39 -17.86 -18.63
CA PRO A 371 15.84 -16.75 -19.40
C PRO A 371 15.53 -15.53 -18.52
N ASP A 372 15.47 -14.36 -19.14
CA ASP A 372 14.94 -13.16 -18.51
C ASP A 372 13.41 -13.25 -18.39
N LEU A 373 12.83 -12.74 -17.29
CA LEU A 373 11.40 -12.47 -17.18
C LEU A 373 11.17 -10.97 -17.33
N HIS A 374 10.44 -10.56 -18.37
CA HIS A 374 10.10 -9.16 -18.64
C HIS A 374 8.63 -8.89 -18.35
N LEU A 375 8.34 -7.86 -17.55
CA LEU A 375 7.02 -7.25 -17.41
C LEU A 375 7.04 -5.91 -18.14
N ASP A 376 6.28 -5.78 -19.24
CA ASP A 376 6.21 -4.53 -20.02
C ASP A 376 5.17 -3.57 -19.41
N LEU A 377 5.63 -2.38 -19.03
CA LEU A 377 4.80 -1.30 -18.49
C LEU A 377 4.42 -0.25 -19.54
N GLY A 378 4.69 -0.48 -20.83
CA GLY A 378 4.35 0.43 -21.92
C GLY A 378 5.29 1.63 -22.06
N GLY A 379 6.56 1.44 -21.69
CA GLY A 379 7.59 2.49 -21.68
C GLY A 379 8.90 2.08 -21.00
N MET A 380 8.82 1.07 -20.12
CA MET A 380 9.96 0.38 -19.51
C MET A 380 9.60 -1.09 -19.32
N MET A 381 10.56 -1.99 -19.50
CA MET A 381 10.44 -3.39 -19.08
C MET A 381 11.08 -3.57 -17.71
N LEU A 382 10.31 -4.02 -16.72
CA LEU A 382 10.88 -4.57 -15.49
C LEU A 382 11.39 -5.98 -15.80
N THR A 383 12.71 -6.13 -15.80
CA THR A 383 13.42 -7.31 -16.29
C THR A 383 14.12 -8.01 -15.13
N LEU A 384 13.61 -9.17 -14.76
CA LEU A 384 14.19 -10.07 -13.75
C LEU A 384 15.11 -11.08 -14.44
N LYS A 385 16.27 -11.35 -13.83
CA LYS A 385 17.21 -12.41 -14.24
C LYS A 385 16.95 -13.68 -13.43
N ALA A 386 17.48 -14.81 -13.89
CA ALA A 386 17.42 -16.09 -13.17
C ALA A 386 17.84 -15.99 -11.70
N GLN A 387 18.90 -15.22 -11.40
CA GLN A 387 19.37 -14.95 -10.03
C GLN A 387 18.39 -14.18 -9.12
N ASP A 388 17.35 -13.55 -9.68
CA ASP A 388 16.37 -12.75 -8.95
C ASP A 388 15.11 -13.58 -8.61
N TYR A 389 14.75 -14.55 -9.46
CA TYR A 389 13.53 -15.37 -9.32
C TYR A 389 13.77 -16.84 -8.96
N ALA A 390 14.95 -17.42 -9.20
CA ALA A 390 15.19 -18.86 -9.01
C ALA A 390 15.42 -19.22 -7.53
N GLY A 391 15.01 -20.42 -7.15
CA GLY A 391 15.16 -20.92 -5.77
C GLY A 391 16.60 -21.32 -5.40
N PRO A 392 16.81 -21.81 -4.16
CA PRO A 392 18.09 -22.34 -3.70
C PRO A 392 18.71 -23.34 -4.68
N GLY A 393 20.03 -23.22 -4.89
CA GLY A 393 20.75 -24.04 -5.89
C GLY A 393 20.39 -23.73 -7.34
N CYS A 394 19.65 -22.64 -7.61
CA CYS A 394 19.08 -22.30 -8.92
C CYS A 394 18.01 -23.30 -9.40
N GLY A 395 17.26 -23.88 -8.45
CA GLY A 395 16.08 -24.69 -8.73
C GLY A 395 14.86 -23.87 -9.16
N ASP A 396 13.67 -24.44 -8.96
CA ASP A 396 12.39 -23.89 -9.43
C ASP A 396 12.20 -22.40 -9.14
N ALA A 397 11.56 -21.70 -10.08
CA ALA A 397 11.22 -20.28 -9.95
C ALA A 397 10.28 -20.06 -8.75
N GLN A 398 10.65 -19.14 -7.86
CA GLN A 398 9.94 -18.81 -6.61
C GLN A 398 8.71 -17.92 -6.86
N LEU A 399 7.84 -18.35 -7.77
CA LEU A 399 6.55 -17.72 -8.03
C LEU A 399 5.57 -18.07 -6.90
N LYS A 400 4.79 -17.11 -6.41
CA LYS A 400 3.67 -17.39 -5.52
C LYS A 400 2.35 -17.40 -6.31
N PRO A 401 1.56 -18.48 -6.28
CA PRO A 401 0.22 -18.49 -6.87
C PRO A 401 -0.71 -17.57 -6.06
N LEU A 402 -1.31 -16.60 -6.74
CA LEU A 402 -2.36 -15.74 -6.19
C LEU A 402 -3.73 -16.39 -6.44
N ASN A 403 -4.43 -16.74 -5.36
CA ASN A 403 -5.74 -17.40 -5.39
C ASN A 403 -6.89 -16.37 -5.34
N LEU A 404 -6.97 -15.54 -6.38
CA LEU A 404 -7.92 -14.44 -6.50
C LEU A 404 -9.09 -14.88 -7.42
N ASP A 405 -10.33 -14.53 -7.07
CA ASP A 405 -11.49 -14.88 -7.91
C ASP A 405 -11.38 -14.17 -9.28
N PRO A 406 -11.56 -14.87 -10.42
CA PRO A 406 -11.56 -14.23 -11.75
C PRO A 406 -12.60 -13.14 -11.98
N GLN A 407 -13.61 -12.99 -11.11
CA GLN A 407 -14.59 -11.91 -11.12
C GLN A 407 -14.23 -10.73 -10.19
N ASP A 408 -13.17 -10.86 -9.40
CA ASP A 408 -12.73 -9.88 -8.40
C ASP A 408 -12.02 -8.66 -9.03
N VAL A 409 -11.92 -7.57 -8.28
CA VAL A 409 -11.12 -6.39 -8.67
C VAL A 409 -9.65 -6.74 -8.93
N PHE A 410 -9.14 -7.83 -8.37
CA PHE A 410 -7.77 -8.33 -8.56
C PHE A 410 -7.60 -9.31 -9.73
N ALA A 411 -8.62 -9.54 -10.57
CA ALA A 411 -8.48 -10.37 -11.77
C ALA A 411 -7.34 -9.86 -12.68
N GLY A 412 -6.35 -10.72 -12.96
CA GLY A 412 -5.14 -10.39 -13.71
C GLY A 412 -4.06 -9.62 -12.94
N ALA A 413 -4.14 -9.57 -11.60
CA ALA A 413 -3.12 -8.94 -10.76
C ALA A 413 -1.88 -9.83 -10.58
N PHE A 414 -0.70 -9.20 -10.66
CA PHE A 414 0.57 -9.69 -10.15
C PHE A 414 0.91 -8.89 -8.88
N VAL A 415 1.71 -9.46 -7.99
CA VAL A 415 2.24 -8.77 -6.80
C VAL A 415 3.76 -8.69 -6.91
N LEU A 416 4.28 -7.47 -6.99
CA LEU A 416 5.66 -7.14 -7.35
C LEU A 416 6.50 -6.91 -6.08
N GLY A 417 6.73 -8.01 -5.34
CA GLY A 417 7.47 -8.03 -4.09
C GLY A 417 8.97 -7.78 -4.19
N GLU A 418 9.72 -8.18 -3.14
CA GLU A 418 11.18 -8.07 -3.05
C GLU A 418 11.93 -8.51 -4.32
N THR A 419 11.45 -9.55 -5.01
CA THR A 419 11.96 -10.02 -6.31
C THR A 419 12.18 -8.88 -7.30
N VAL A 420 11.25 -7.92 -7.35
CA VAL A 420 11.33 -6.71 -8.19
C VAL A 420 12.01 -5.56 -7.44
N LEU A 421 11.60 -5.31 -6.19
CA LEU A 421 12.02 -4.13 -5.41
C LEU A 421 13.51 -4.14 -5.01
N ARG A 422 14.18 -5.29 -5.03
CA ARG A 422 15.64 -5.40 -4.83
C ARG A 422 16.45 -5.08 -6.09
N ARG A 423 15.79 -5.03 -7.25
CA ARG A 423 16.39 -4.73 -8.56
C ARG A 423 16.04 -3.33 -9.06
N TYR A 424 14.94 -2.76 -8.58
CA TYR A 424 14.46 -1.43 -8.94
C TYR A 424 14.20 -0.58 -7.69
N ASP A 425 14.96 0.50 -7.53
CA ASP A 425 14.64 1.55 -6.57
C ASP A 425 13.30 2.17 -6.98
N THR A 426 12.36 2.17 -6.04
CA THR A 426 10.96 2.48 -6.34
C THR A 426 10.50 3.67 -5.51
N THR A 427 9.99 4.69 -6.19
CA THR A 427 9.44 5.91 -5.61
C THR A 427 7.93 5.92 -5.79
N PHE A 428 7.21 6.40 -4.79
CA PHE A 428 5.76 6.50 -4.76
C PHE A 428 5.41 7.96 -4.50
N ASP A 429 4.61 8.57 -5.36
CA ASP A 429 4.18 9.97 -5.25
C ASP A 429 2.67 10.01 -5.07
N TRP A 430 2.22 10.52 -3.94
CA TRP A 430 0.81 10.47 -3.50
C TRP A 430 0.04 11.78 -3.77
N ALA A 431 0.70 12.85 -4.20
CA ALA A 431 0.01 14.06 -4.66
C ALA A 431 -0.50 13.92 -6.10
N THR A 432 0.23 13.17 -6.94
CA THR A 432 -0.21 12.79 -8.29
C THR A 432 -0.04 11.29 -8.46
N PRO A 433 -0.89 10.43 -7.86
CA PRO A 433 -0.71 8.98 -7.71
C PRO A 433 0.05 8.29 -8.86
N ARG A 434 1.35 8.06 -8.64
CA ARG A 434 2.29 7.48 -9.61
C ARG A 434 3.46 6.77 -8.93
N ILE A 435 4.04 5.81 -9.64
CA ILE A 435 5.15 4.98 -9.20
C ILE A 435 6.33 5.15 -10.15
N GLY A 436 7.51 5.43 -9.61
CA GLY A 436 8.74 5.71 -10.35
C GLY A 436 9.79 4.63 -10.13
N PHE A 437 10.14 3.88 -11.17
CA PHE A 437 11.16 2.82 -11.11
C PHE A 437 12.50 3.30 -11.66
N SER A 438 13.58 3.06 -10.92
CA SER A 438 14.97 3.23 -11.36
C SER A 438 15.72 1.89 -11.21
N PRO A 439 16.51 1.43 -12.20
CA PRO A 439 17.41 0.31 -11.99
C PRO A 439 18.36 0.58 -10.81
N ALA A 440 18.50 -0.37 -9.90
CA ALA A 440 19.43 -0.31 -8.79
C ALA A 440 20.89 -0.41 -9.27
N VAL A 441 21.81 0.39 -8.69
CA VAL A 441 23.25 0.19 -8.89
C VAL A 441 23.65 -1.19 -8.34
N PRO A 442 24.25 -2.09 -9.17
CA PRO A 442 24.73 -3.38 -8.69
C PRO A 442 25.86 -3.20 -7.68
N ARG A 443 25.69 -3.74 -6.47
CA ARG A 443 26.76 -3.74 -5.47
C ARG A 443 27.85 -4.73 -5.89
N ALA A 444 29.07 -4.24 -6.10
CA ALA A 444 30.23 -5.10 -6.38
C ALA A 444 30.47 -6.07 -5.20
N VAL A 445 30.25 -7.37 -5.44
CA VAL A 445 30.41 -8.41 -4.42
C VAL A 445 31.88 -8.81 -4.33
N ARG A 446 32.53 -8.52 -3.20
CA ARG A 446 33.74 -9.25 -2.79
C ARG A 446 33.29 -10.57 -2.17
N LEU A 447 33.63 -11.68 -2.81
CA LEU A 447 33.27 -13.02 -2.33
C LEU A 447 34.07 -13.38 -1.07
N GLY A 448 33.39 -13.99 -0.10
CA GLY A 448 33.96 -14.63 1.09
C GLY A 448 33.33 -16.01 1.30
N PRO A 449 33.97 -16.92 2.07
CA PRO A 449 33.53 -18.31 2.18
C PRO A 449 32.24 -18.48 3.03
N PRO A 450 31.40 -19.49 2.73
CA PRO A 450 30.10 -19.71 3.41
C PRO A 450 30.17 -20.70 4.60
N VAL A 451 29.13 -20.68 5.46
CA VAL A 451 28.93 -21.59 6.62
C VAL A 451 27.42 -21.95 6.75
N PRO A 452 26.99 -23.17 7.17
CA PRO A 452 25.60 -23.65 6.92
C PRO A 452 24.76 -24.17 8.12
N GLY A 453 23.43 -23.92 8.09
CA GLY A 453 22.34 -24.90 8.40
C GLY A 453 21.59 -24.92 9.76
N ALA A 454 20.23 -24.93 9.75
CA ALA A 454 19.30 -25.44 10.80
C ALA A 454 17.78 -25.46 10.33
N VAL A 455 16.91 -26.35 10.90
CA VAL A 455 15.45 -26.63 10.56
C VAL A 455 14.78 -27.54 11.65
N ALA A 456 13.47 -27.86 11.80
CA ALA A 456 12.12 -27.46 11.28
C ALA A 456 10.93 -28.13 12.09
N ALA A 457 9.66 -27.82 11.75
CA ALA A 457 8.33 -28.47 12.05
C ALA A 457 7.68 -28.37 13.47
N GLN A 458 6.34 -28.34 13.71
CA GLN A 458 5.11 -27.95 12.93
C GLN A 458 3.81 -27.95 13.82
N GLY A 459 2.77 -27.12 13.55
CA GLY A 459 1.38 -27.34 14.05
C GLY A 459 0.34 -26.19 13.97
N GLN A 460 -0.95 -26.50 13.72
CA GLN A 460 -2.11 -25.56 13.53
C GLN A 460 -3.38 -25.93 14.36
N ALA A 461 -4.39 -25.04 14.43
CA ALA A 461 -5.80 -25.31 14.78
C ALA A 461 -6.79 -24.24 14.23
N GLU A 462 -8.12 -24.51 14.24
CA GLU A 462 -9.18 -23.75 13.51
C GLU A 462 -9.98 -22.69 14.34
N ALA A 463 -10.97 -22.02 13.70
CA ALA A 463 -11.52 -20.70 14.09
C ALA A 463 -13.06 -20.55 14.03
N GLY A 464 -13.55 -19.30 14.22
CA GLY A 464 -14.96 -18.87 14.10
C GLY A 464 -15.08 -17.37 13.72
N ASP A 465 -16.24 -16.94 13.20
CA ASP A 465 -16.34 -15.79 12.26
C ASP A 465 -16.74 -14.42 12.87
N VAL A 466 -16.30 -13.32 12.24
CA VAL A 466 -16.42 -11.91 12.66
C VAL A 466 -16.55 -10.97 11.44
N LEU A 467 -17.08 -9.75 11.61
CA LEU A 467 -17.21 -8.70 10.57
C LEU A 467 -15.86 -8.43 9.84
N ARG A 468 -15.82 -8.29 8.51
CA ARG A 468 -14.57 -8.41 7.72
C ARG A 468 -14.16 -7.15 6.94
N VAL A 469 -12.85 -6.92 6.81
CA VAL A 469 -12.19 -5.94 5.92
C VAL A 469 -10.87 -6.53 5.43
N VAL A 470 -10.70 -6.73 4.12
CA VAL A 470 -9.52 -7.42 3.53
C VAL A 470 -8.45 -6.42 3.08
N GLN A 471 -7.19 -6.70 3.44
CA GLN A 471 -5.98 -6.08 2.92
C GLN A 471 -5.08 -7.19 2.32
N ILE A 472 -4.30 -6.86 1.28
CA ILE A 472 -3.49 -7.79 0.47
C ILE A 472 -2.01 -7.44 0.56
#